data_AF-A0A1H7QFQ0-F1
#
_entry.id   AF-A0A1H7QFQ0-F1
#
_cell.length_a   1.000
_cell.length_b   1.000
_cell.length_c   1.000
_cell.angle_alpha   90.00
_cell.angle_beta   90.00
_cell.angle_gamma   90.00
#
_symmetry.space_group_name_H-M   'P 1'
#
loop_
_entity.id
_entity.type
_entity.pdbx_description
1 polymer ?
#
loop_
_entity_poly.entity_id
_entity_poly.type
_entity_poly.pdbx_seq_one_letter_code
_entity_poly.pdbx_strand_id
1 'polypeptide(L)' 'MLDALLRLQTPQRPFSVNVIDIDEAGDPVLLAKYDELVPVLFADLAQPELCHYFLDEAKVLQLLQVL' A
#
# COMPACT_ATOMS: atom_id res chain seq x y z
N MET A 1 7.68 1.78 4.73
CA MET A 1 6.30 2.23 4.42
C MET A 1 5.26 1.59 5.35
N LEU A 2 5.22 0.26 5.49
CA LEU A 2 4.22 -0.45 6.30
C LEU A 2 4.07 0.09 7.74
N ASP A 3 5.17 0.21 8.49
CA ASP A 3 5.10 0.73 9.87
C ASP A 3 4.52 2.15 9.96
N ALA A 4 4.83 3.00 8.97
CA ALA A 4 4.28 4.35 8.91
C ALA A 4 2.79 4.33 8.59
N LEU A 5 2.36 3.46 7.67
CA LEU A 5 0.94 3.26 7.36
C LEU A 5 0.19 2.80 8.61
N LEU A 6 0.68 1.77 9.32
CA LEU A 6 0.01 1.22 10.51
C LEU A 6 -0.15 2.25 11.65
N ARG A 7 0.73 3.27 11.74
CA ARG A 7 0.56 4.38 12.69
C ARG A 7 -0.63 5.29 12.38
N LEU A 8 -1.14 5.29 11.15
CA LEU A 8 -2.34 6.06 10.77
C LEU A 8 -3.63 5.39 11.26
N GLN A 9 -3.57 4.10 11.61
CA GLN A 9 -4.72 3.35 12.11
C GLN A 9 -5.11 3.85 13.50
N THR A 10 -6.40 4.16 13.67
CA THR A 10 -6.97 4.50 14.97
C THR A 10 -8.30 3.78 15.14
N PRO A 11 -8.87 3.68 16.35
CA PRO A 11 -10.22 3.11 16.53
C PRO A 11 -11.29 3.80 15.68
N GLN A 12 -11.11 5.08 15.35
CA GLN A 12 -12.02 5.87 14.50
C GLN A 12 -11.73 5.70 13.00
N ARG A 13 -10.58 5.11 12.64
CA ARG A 13 -10.15 4.88 11.24
C ARG A 13 -9.52 3.49 11.14
N PRO A 14 -10.33 2.42 11.27
CA PRO A 14 -9.83 1.08 11.11
C PRO A 14 -9.57 0.78 9.62
N PHE A 15 -8.48 0.08 9.34
CA PHE A 15 -8.24 -0.56 8.04
C PHE A 15 -7.41 -1.82 8.27
N SER A 16 -7.43 -2.72 7.30
CA SER A 16 -6.53 -3.87 7.25
C SER A 16 -5.48 -3.65 6.16
N VAL A 17 -4.35 -4.35 6.26
CA VAL A 17 -3.30 -4.34 5.26
C VAL A 17 -3.00 -5.78 4.87
N ASN A 18 -3.09 -6.07 3.58
CA ASN A 18 -2.56 -7.31 3.01
C ASN A 18 -1.16 -7.02 2.45
N VAL A 19 -0.14 -7.72 2.95
CA VAL A 19 1.23 -7.59 2.46
C VAL A 19 1.50 -8.74 1.51
N ILE A 20 1.92 -8.41 0.29
CA ILE A 20 2.32 -9.38 -0.72
C ILE A 20 3.83 -9.28 -0.84
N ASP A 21 4.53 -10.34 -0.46
CA ASP A 21 5.94 -10.50 -0.77
C ASP A 21 6.08 -10.95 -2.23
N ILE A 22 6.60 -10.08 -3.08
CA ILE A 22 6.67 -10.32 -4.52
C ILE A 22 7.75 -11.34 -4.89
N ASP A 23 8.77 -11.51 -4.04
CA ASP A 23 9.83 -12.50 -4.22
C ASP A 23 9.30 -13.92 -3.97
N GLU A 24 8.39 -14.06 -3.00
CA GLU A 24 7.77 -15.34 -2.64
C GLU A 24 6.43 -15.62 -3.36
N ALA A 25 5.84 -14.62 -4.04
CA ALA A 25 4.54 -14.75 -4.70
C ALA A 25 4.51 -15.75 -5.87
N GLY A 26 5.67 -16.09 -6.44
CA GLY A 26 5.77 -17.00 -7.59
C GLY A 26 5.16 -16.47 -8.89
N ASP A 27 4.87 -15.16 -8.96
CA ASP A 27 4.35 -14.49 -10.16
C ASP A 27 5.46 -13.67 -10.83
N PRO A 28 6.02 -14.14 -11.96
CA PRO A 28 7.11 -13.44 -12.64
C PRO A 28 6.67 -12.09 -13.24
N VAL A 29 5.37 -11.88 -13.50
CA VAL A 29 4.86 -10.58 -13.98
C VAL A 29 4.85 -9.57 -12.85
N LEU A 30 4.46 -10.00 -11.65
CA LEU A 30 4.48 -9.17 -10.45
C LEU A 30 5.92 -8.78 -10.10
N LEU A 31 6.84 -9.75 -10.11
CA LEU A 31 8.25 -9.51 -9.83
C LEU A 31 8.85 -8.53 -10.85
N ALA A 32 8.75 -8.82 -12.15
CA ALA A 32 9.29 -7.95 -13.19
C ALA A 32 8.72 -6.52 -13.17
N LYS A 33 7.47 -6.35 -12.69
CA LYS A 33 6.83 -5.04 -12.59
C LYS A 33 7.30 -4.24 -11.38
N TYR A 34 7.52 -4.89 -10.23
CA TYR A 34 7.68 -4.19 -8.95
C TYR A 34 9.03 -4.38 -8.24
N ASP A 35 9.92 -5.25 -8.72
CA ASP A 35 11.25 -5.54 -8.13
C ASP A 35 12.00 -4.26 -7.72
N GLU A 36 12.00 -3.25 -8.59
CA GLU A 36 12.69 -1.97 -8.37
C GLU A 36 11.79 -0.87 -7.78
N LEU A 37 10.51 -1.14 -7.50
CA LEU A 37 9.51 -0.15 -7.05
C LEU A 37 9.07 -0.35 -5.59
N VAL A 38 9.37 -1.50 -4.98
CA VAL A 38 8.92 -1.81 -3.63
C VAL A 38 9.45 -0.81 -2.59
N PRO A 39 8.68 -0.54 -1.51
CA PRO A 39 7.28 -0.94 -1.31
C PRO A 39 6.32 -0.11 -2.19
N VAL A 40 5.26 -0.75 -2.71
CA VAL A 40 4.16 -0.12 -3.47
C VAL A 40 2.85 -0.31 -2.70
N LEU A 41 2.05 0.74 -2.57
CA LEU A 41 0.78 0.72 -1.85
C LEU A 41 -0.40 0.91 -2.81
N PHE A 42 -1.40 0.05 -2.69
CA PHE A 42 -2.69 0.18 -3.34
C PHE A 42 -3.79 0.31 -2.28
N ALA A 43 -4.81 1.11 -2.59
CA ALA A 43 -6.09 1.08 -1.87
C ALA A 43 -7.00 -0.04 -2.38
N ASP A 44 -6.98 -0.22 -3.70
CA ASP A 44 -7.67 -1.25 -4.47
C ASP A 44 -6.77 -1.57 -5.67
N LEU A 45 -6.58 -2.85 -5.98
CA LEU A 45 -5.74 -3.30 -7.10
C LEU A 45 -6.33 -2.94 -8.48
N ALA A 46 -7.62 -2.60 -8.55
CA ALA A 46 -8.25 -2.07 -9.76
C ALA A 46 -8.01 -0.56 -9.96
N GLN A 47 -7.42 0.13 -8.97
CA GLN A 47 -7.12 1.56 -9.00
C GLN A 47 -5.62 1.81 -9.21
N PRO A 48 -5.22 3.03 -9.58
CA PRO A 48 -3.81 3.41 -9.64
C PRO A 48 -3.10 3.23 -8.30
N GLU A 49 -1.77 3.06 -8.36
CA GLU A 49 -0.89 3.07 -7.20
C GLU A 49 -1.13 4.31 -6.33
N LEU A 50 -1.23 4.09 -5.03
CA LEU A 50 -1.37 5.17 -4.06
C LEU A 50 -0.03 5.88 -3.91
N CYS A 51 1.04 5.13 -3.65
CA CYS A 51 2.41 5.61 -3.56
C CYS A 51 3.40 4.43 -3.67
N HIS A 52 4.66 4.75 -3.97
CA HIS A 52 5.78 3.80 -3.98
C HIS A 52 7.02 4.45 -3.36
N TYR A 53 7.98 3.64 -2.87
CA TYR A 53 9.16 4.03 -2.09
C TYR A 53 8.86 4.70 -0.73
N PHE A 54 8.11 5.80 -0.74
CA PHE A 54 7.74 6.59 0.43
C PHE A 54 6.22 6.63 0.60
N LEU A 55 5.77 6.66 1.85
CA LEU A 55 4.36 6.80 2.16
C LEU A 55 3.89 8.22 1.85
N ASP A 56 2.85 8.35 1.03
CA ASP A 56 2.09 9.60 0.91
C ASP A 56 0.99 9.62 1.98
N GLU A 57 1.35 10.10 3.18
CA GLU A 57 0.42 10.16 4.31
C GLU A 57 -0.82 11.03 4.00
N ALA A 58 -0.65 12.11 3.22
CA ALA A 58 -1.75 13.00 2.89
C ALA A 58 -2.78 12.29 2.00
N LYS A 59 -2.33 11.57 0.97
CA LYS A 59 -3.20 10.81 0.06
C LYS A 59 -3.91 9.66 0.78
N VAL A 60 -3.22 8.95 1.67
CA VAL A 60 -3.83 7.91 2.52
C VAL A 60 -4.88 8.51 3.45
N LEU A 61 -4.57 9.61 4.13
CA LEU A 61 -5.51 10.27 5.02
C LEU A 61 -6.73 10.81 4.27
N GLN A 62 -6.56 11.31 3.05
CA GLN A 62 -7.68 11.72 2.19
C GLN A 62 -8.57 10.53 1.82
N LEU A 63 -7.97 9.39 1.47
CA LEU A 63 -8.71 8.16 1.17
C LEU A 63 -9.51 7.65 2.39
N LEU A 64 -8.91 7.71 3.59
CA LEU A 64 -9.54 7.25 4.82
C LEU A 64 -10.58 8.23 5.39
N GLN A 65 -10.73 9.42 4.81
CA GLN A 65 -11.71 10.44 5.23
C GLN A 65 -13.08 10.30 4.54
N VAL A 66 -13.30 9.28 3.71
CA VAL A 66 -14.58 9.11 3.00
C VAL A 66 -15.72 8.89 4.00
N LEU A 67 -16.67 9.84 3.98
CA LEU A 67 -17.88 9.97 4.82
C LEU A 67 -18.86 8.81 4.66
#